data_AF-A0A4Y2U5N0-F1
#
_entry.id   AF-A0A4Y2U5N0-F1
#
_cell.length_a   1.000
_cell.length_b   1.000
_cell.length_c   1.000
_cell.angle_alpha   90.00
_cell.angle_beta   90.00
_cell.angle_gamma   90.00
#
_symmetry.space_group_name_H-M   'P 1'
#
loop_
_entity.id
_entity.type
_entity.pdbx_description
1 polymer ?
#
loop_
_entity_poly.entity_id
_entity_poly.type
_entity_poly.pdbx_seq_one_letter_code
_entity_poly.pdbx_strand_id
1 'polypeptide(L)'
;MPLRRFLARRGCVKVFYSDNAKTFRRSCEILKGFKSIIRQPELKSFITSEGISWKFIPERSPWWGGFWERLMRSIKEPLRKTLERALLTLEELSTILTEIESVINNRPIIYDSDELDEPRALTPFHFLLPGRQNTGIVPVYFLDLFVSASDRVTLSRRKLFQTKLVKTSKG
;
A
#
# COMPACT_ATOMS: atom_id res chain seq x y z
N MET A 1 -4.76 -0.87 -19.07
CA MET A 1 -3.95 -2.04 -18.63
C MET A 1 -3.60 -2.06 -17.14
N PRO A 2 -3.16 -0.96 -16.48
CA PRO A 2 -2.78 -1.00 -15.06
C PRO A 2 -3.90 -1.45 -14.10
N LEU A 3 -5.13 -0.96 -14.30
CA LEU A 3 -6.29 -1.32 -13.48
C LEU A 3 -6.59 -2.84 -13.55
N ARG A 4 -6.53 -3.44 -14.74
CA ARG A 4 -6.75 -4.89 -14.91
C ARG A 4 -5.68 -5.71 -14.16
N ARG A 5 -4.41 -5.31 -14.25
CA ARG A 5 -3.31 -5.96 -13.49
C ARG A 5 -3.50 -5.82 -11.98
N PHE A 6 -3.97 -4.66 -11.52
CA PHE A 6 -4.23 -4.44 -10.11
C PHE A 6 -5.36 -5.35 -9.59
N LEU A 7 -6.50 -5.39 -10.28
CA LEU A 7 -7.63 -6.23 -9.91
C LEU A 7 -7.29 -7.73 -9.96
N ALA A 8 -6.47 -8.16 -10.93
CA ALA A 8 -6.00 -9.53 -10.99
C ALA A 8 -5.09 -9.91 -9.80
N ARG A 9 -4.25 -8.98 -9.31
CA ARG A 9 -3.34 -9.22 -8.19
C ARG A 9 -3.99 -9.12 -6.82
N ARG A 10 -4.94 -8.18 -6.64
CA ARG A 10 -5.50 -7.81 -5.33
C ARG A 10 -6.97 -8.20 -5.16
N GLY A 11 -7.62 -8.67 -6.21
CA GLY A 11 -9.05 -8.94 -6.23
C GLY A 11 -9.88 -7.68 -6.48
N CYS A 12 -11.20 -7.82 -6.32
CA CYS A 12 -12.14 -6.71 -6.52
C CYS A 12 -12.12 -5.76 -5.31
N VAL A 13 -12.10 -4.46 -5.57
CA VAL A 13 -12.15 -3.42 -4.52
C VAL A 13 -13.48 -2.71 -4.53
N LYS A 14 -13.99 -2.35 -3.34
CA LYS A 14 -15.25 -1.62 -3.19
C LYS A 14 -15.13 -0.15 -3.56
N VAL A 15 -14.01 0.48 -3.22
CA VAL A 15 -13.83 1.93 -3.38
C VAL A 15 -12.43 2.26 -3.90
N PHE A 16 -12.36 3.11 -4.94
CA PHE A 16 -11.15 3.79 -5.38
C PHE A 16 -11.14 5.22 -4.86
N TYR A 17 -9.98 5.67 -4.39
CA TYR A 17 -9.70 7.06 -4.08
C TYR A 17 -8.63 7.58 -5.05
N SER A 18 -8.85 8.74 -5.65
CA SER A 18 -7.84 9.41 -6.50
C SER A 18 -7.92 10.93 -6.41
N ASP A 19 -6.89 11.61 -6.91
CA ASP A 19 -6.98 13.04 -7.20
C ASP A 19 -7.86 13.29 -8.44
N ASN A 20 -8.09 14.59 -8.73
CA ASN A 20 -8.91 15.06 -9.84
C ASN A 20 -8.18 15.08 -11.20
N ALA A 21 -7.04 14.40 -11.34
CA ALA A 21 -6.34 14.36 -12.62
C ALA A 21 -7.24 13.79 -13.73
N LYS A 22 -7.12 14.37 -14.93
CA LYS A 22 -7.97 14.02 -16.10
C LYS A 22 -7.90 12.53 -16.45
N THR A 23 -6.75 11.90 -16.23
CA THR A 23 -6.52 10.46 -16.45
C THR A 23 -7.38 9.58 -15.54
N PHE A 24 -7.54 9.94 -14.26
CA PHE A 24 -8.39 9.20 -13.32
C PHE A 24 -9.88 9.45 -13.59
N ARG A 25 -10.28 10.69 -13.90
CA ARG A 25 -11.65 10.99 -14.33
C ARG A 25 -12.04 10.15 -15.56
N ARG A 26 -11.17 10.11 -16.58
CA ARG A 26 -11.39 9.26 -17.76
C ARG A 26 -11.46 7.78 -17.42
N SER A 27 -10.62 7.29 -16.51
CA SER A 27 -10.63 5.90 -16.06
C SER A 27 -11.94 5.54 -15.34
N CYS A 28 -12.47 6.45 -14.52
CA CYS A 28 -13.76 6.30 -13.86
C CYS A 28 -14.90 6.21 -14.90
N GLU A 29 -14.90 7.07 -15.92
CA GLU A 29 -15.89 7.00 -17.00
C GLU A 29 -15.80 5.71 -17.81
N ILE A 30 -14.59 5.23 -18.11
CA ILE A 30 -14.38 3.93 -18.76
C ILE A 30 -14.96 2.79 -17.90
N LEU A 31 -14.73 2.83 -16.58
CA LEU A 31 -15.25 1.82 -15.66
C LEU A 31 -16.79 1.84 -15.61
N LYS A 32 -17.42 3.02 -15.66
CA LYS A 32 -18.87 3.16 -15.80
C LYS A 32 -19.36 2.60 -17.14
N GLY A 33 -18.65 2.86 -18.24
CA GLY A 33 -18.96 2.33 -19.56
C GLY A 33 -18.86 0.80 -19.64
N PHE A 34 -17.92 0.18 -18.93
CA PHE A 34 -17.88 -1.28 -18.83
C PHE A 34 -19.15 -1.88 -18.21
N LYS A 35 -19.78 -1.20 -17.22
CA LYS A 35 -21.07 -1.66 -16.66
C LYS A 35 -22.19 -1.68 -17.69
N SER A 36 -22.19 -0.78 -18.68
CA SER A 36 -23.23 -0.73 -19.71
C SER A 36 -22.96 -1.68 -20.89
N ILE A 37 -21.69 -1.95 -21.20
CA ILE A 37 -21.27 -2.81 -22.33
C ILE A 37 -21.36 -4.30 -21.98
N ILE A 38 -21.17 -4.67 -20.71
CA ILE A 38 -21.17 -6.07 -20.30
C ILE A 38 -22.61 -6.61 -20.31
N ARG A 39 -22.90 -7.40 -21.36
CA ARG A 39 -24.19 -8.08 -21.56
C ARG A 39 -24.30 -9.41 -20.80
N GLN A 40 -23.17 -10.04 -20.44
CA GLN A 40 -23.16 -11.27 -19.67
C GLN A 40 -23.70 -11.03 -18.25
N PRO A 41 -24.81 -11.67 -17.84
CA PRO A 41 -25.43 -11.46 -16.54
C PRO A 41 -24.48 -11.75 -15.37
N GLU A 42 -23.60 -12.74 -15.49
CA GLU A 42 -22.65 -13.16 -14.44
C GLU A 42 -21.51 -12.15 -14.26
N LEU A 43 -20.99 -11.62 -15.37
CA LEU A 43 -19.92 -10.61 -15.33
C LEU A 43 -20.49 -9.24 -14.94
N LYS A 44 -21.73 -8.95 -15.37
CA LYS A 44 -22.47 -7.77 -14.97
C LYS A 44 -22.77 -7.83 -13.49
N SER A 45 -23.25 -8.95 -12.95
CA SER A 45 -23.46 -9.13 -11.51
C SER A 45 -22.14 -9.04 -10.75
N PHE A 46 -21.04 -9.66 -11.18
CA PHE A 46 -19.73 -9.52 -10.52
C PHE A 46 -19.25 -8.05 -10.37
N ILE A 47 -19.51 -7.20 -11.37
CA ILE A 47 -19.13 -5.77 -11.36
C ILE A 47 -20.20 -4.89 -10.68
N THR A 48 -21.46 -5.32 -10.68
CA THR A 48 -22.64 -4.54 -10.26
C THR A 48 -23.10 -4.89 -8.84
N SER A 49 -22.97 -6.14 -8.39
CA SER A 49 -23.43 -6.63 -7.08
C SER A 49 -22.66 -6.04 -5.91
N GLU A 50 -21.43 -5.58 -6.14
CA GLU A 50 -20.59 -4.89 -5.14
C GLU A 50 -20.19 -3.47 -5.57
N GLY A 51 -20.72 -3.01 -6.71
CA GLY A 51 -20.59 -1.66 -7.27
C GLY A 51 -19.33 -0.89 -6.88
N ILE A 52 -18.24 -1.07 -7.63
CA ILE A 52 -17.00 -0.27 -7.45
C ILE A 52 -17.36 1.23 -7.46
N SER A 53 -17.14 1.90 -6.33
CA SER A 53 -17.31 3.34 -6.16
C SER A 53 -16.00 4.05 -6.40
N TRP A 54 -16.01 5.15 -7.15
CA TRP A 54 -14.83 6.00 -7.32
C TRP A 54 -15.06 7.34 -6.63
N LYS A 55 -14.21 7.65 -5.66
CA LYS A 55 -14.25 8.90 -4.90
C LYS A 55 -13.05 9.76 -5.26
N PHE A 56 -13.32 11.03 -5.55
CA PHE A 56 -12.28 12.02 -5.81
C PHE A 56 -11.99 12.82 -4.56
N ILE A 57 -10.73 13.09 -4.29
CA ILE A 57 -10.31 13.95 -3.18
C ILE A 57 -10.86 15.36 -3.43
N PRO A 58 -11.35 16.07 -2.39
CA PRO A 58 -11.83 17.43 -2.55
C PRO A 58 -10.75 18.35 -3.13
N GLU A 59 -11.14 19.23 -4.03
CA GLU A 59 -10.22 20.21 -4.61
C GLU A 59 -9.61 21.09 -3.51
N ARG A 60 -8.34 21.49 -3.68
CA ARG A 60 -7.61 22.34 -2.72
C ARG A 60 -7.52 21.78 -1.30
N SER A 61 -7.49 20.46 -1.15
CA SER A 61 -7.27 19.79 0.14
C SER A 61 -5.86 19.19 0.25
N PRO A 62 -4.80 20.01 0.45
CA PRO A 62 -3.41 19.54 0.44
C PRO A 62 -3.12 18.49 1.52
N TRP A 63 -3.85 18.49 2.64
CA TRP A 63 -3.67 17.50 3.71
C TRP A 63 -4.05 16.07 3.28
N TRP A 64 -4.99 15.92 2.34
CA TRP A 64 -5.31 14.62 1.74
C TRP A 64 -4.17 14.11 0.86
N GLY A 65 -3.46 15.01 0.17
CA GLY A 65 -2.32 14.67 -0.68
C GLY A 65 -1.11 14.15 0.12
N GLY A 66 -0.84 14.74 1.29
CA GLY A 66 0.36 14.42 2.08
C GLY A 66 0.49 12.95 2.50
N PHE A 67 -0.61 12.23 2.71
CA PHE A 67 -0.54 10.78 2.96
C PHE A 67 -0.01 10.01 1.74
N TRP A 68 -0.58 10.28 0.56
CA TRP A 68 -0.19 9.62 -0.68
C TRP A 68 1.22 10.02 -1.13
N GLU A 69 1.63 11.26 -0.89
CA GLU A 69 2.99 11.73 -1.15
C GLU A 69 4.01 10.96 -0.30
N ARG A 70 3.74 10.79 1.00
CA ARG A 70 4.59 9.98 1.89
C ARG A 70 4.66 8.53 1.44
N LEU A 71 3.55 7.94 1.01
CA LEU A 71 3.51 6.58 0.47
C LEU A 71 4.28 6.47 -0.86
N MET A 72 4.19 7.44 -1.74
CA MET A 72 4.99 7.47 -2.97
C MET A 72 6.47 7.64 -2.68
N ARG A 73 6.81 8.41 -1.64
CA ARG A 73 8.19 8.58 -1.21
C ARG A 73 8.81 7.27 -0.74
N SER A 74 8.08 6.43 0.01
CA SER A 74 8.58 5.12 0.45
C SER A 74 8.86 4.15 -0.69
N ILE A 75 8.32 4.38 -1.89
CA ILE A 75 8.64 3.60 -3.11
C ILE A 75 9.80 4.25 -3.86
N LYS A 76 9.77 5.57 -4.05
CA LYS A 76 10.77 6.30 -4.84
C LYS A 76 12.15 6.33 -4.20
N GLU A 77 12.23 6.35 -2.87
CA GLU A 77 13.50 6.37 -2.16
C GLU A 77 14.31 5.08 -2.38
N PRO A 78 13.78 3.87 -2.10
CA PRO A 78 14.44 2.62 -2.48
C PRO A 78 14.79 2.57 -3.96
N LEU A 79 13.84 2.93 -4.83
CA LEU A 79 14.02 2.87 -6.27
C LEU A 79 15.21 3.73 -6.74
N ARG A 80 15.35 4.96 -6.21
CA ARG A 80 16.50 5.84 -6.51
C ARG A 80 17.82 5.28 -5.98
N LYS A 81 17.81 4.69 -4.78
CA LYS A 81 19.00 4.06 -4.19
C LYS A 81 19.46 2.82 -4.95
N THR A 82 18.53 2.01 -5.45
CA THR A 82 18.86 0.79 -6.20
C THR A 82 19.24 1.10 -7.65
N LEU A 83 18.57 2.06 -8.29
CA LEU A 83 18.82 2.38 -9.69
C LEU A 83 20.07 3.22 -9.91
N GLU A 84 20.34 4.21 -9.06
CA GLU A 84 21.36 5.24 -9.28
C GLU A 84 21.40 5.76 -10.73
N ARG A 85 22.33 5.24 -11.56
CA ARG A 85 22.53 5.58 -12.98
C ARG A 85 22.20 4.45 -13.96
N ALA A 86 21.68 3.32 -13.48
CA ALA A 86 21.35 2.16 -14.30
C ALA A 86 20.13 2.43 -15.19
N LEU A 87 20.22 1.99 -16.44
CA LEU A 87 19.09 1.93 -17.37
C LEU A 87 18.54 0.50 -17.33
N LEU A 88 17.29 0.36 -16.88
CA LEU A 88 16.64 -0.94 -16.77
C LEU A 88 15.69 -1.18 -17.92
N THR A 89 15.63 -2.44 -18.34
CA THR A 89 14.54 -2.98 -19.13
C THR A 89 13.23 -2.99 -18.33
N LEU A 90 12.11 -3.17 -19.02
CA LEU A 90 10.79 -3.25 -18.39
C LEU A 90 10.70 -4.41 -17.39
N GLU A 91 11.35 -5.53 -17.70
CA GLU A 91 11.35 -6.74 -16.87
C GLU A 91 12.14 -6.50 -15.58
N GLU A 92 13.37 -5.97 -15.68
CA GLU A 92 14.20 -5.64 -14.53
C GLU A 92 13.51 -4.62 -13.61
N LEU A 93 12.91 -3.57 -14.18
CA LEU A 93 12.15 -2.59 -13.40
C LEU A 93 10.96 -3.25 -12.69
N SER A 94 10.25 -4.17 -13.35
CA SER A 94 9.13 -4.89 -12.75
C SER A 94 9.59 -5.76 -11.58
N THR A 95 10.74 -6.41 -11.69
CA THR A 95 11.34 -7.21 -10.61
C THR A 95 11.67 -6.33 -9.41
N ILE A 96 12.42 -5.24 -9.61
CA ILE A 96 12.79 -4.33 -8.53
C ILE A 96 11.55 -3.71 -7.85
N LEU A 97 10.53 -3.32 -8.62
CA LEU A 97 9.29 -2.81 -8.04
C LEU A 97 8.56 -3.87 -7.20
N THR A 98 8.61 -5.13 -7.60
CA THR A 98 8.02 -6.25 -6.84
C THR A 98 8.77 -6.49 -5.53
N GLU A 99 10.09 -6.33 -5.53
CA GLU A 99 10.91 -6.43 -4.33
C GLU A 99 10.67 -5.27 -3.37
N ILE A 100 10.61 -4.04 -3.88
CA ILE A 100 10.25 -2.87 -3.08
C ILE A 100 8.84 -3.03 -2.49
N GLU A 101 7.89 -3.56 -3.27
CA GLU A 101 6.53 -3.88 -2.79
C GLU A 101 6.57 -4.92 -1.66
N SER A 102 7.38 -5.97 -1.77
CA SER A 102 7.60 -6.95 -0.69
C SER A 102 8.14 -6.26 0.56
N VAL A 103 9.17 -5.43 0.40
CA VAL A 103 9.84 -4.73 1.49
C VAL A 103 8.89 -3.82 2.26
N ILE A 104 8.14 -2.97 1.56
CA ILE A 104 7.18 -2.05 2.18
C ILE A 104 6.08 -2.83 2.90
N ASN A 105 5.58 -3.92 2.31
CA ASN A 105 4.50 -4.70 2.90
C ASN A 105 4.94 -5.57 4.09
N ASN A 106 6.24 -5.88 4.19
CA ASN A 106 6.81 -6.62 5.31
C ASN A 106 7.31 -5.71 6.44
N ARG A 107 7.22 -4.39 6.27
CA ARG A 107 7.64 -3.44 7.29
C ARG A 107 6.75 -3.55 8.54
N PRO A 108 7.33 -3.64 9.75
CA PRO A 108 6.58 -3.66 11.01
C PRO A 108 5.72 -2.39 11.17
N ILE A 109 4.43 -2.55 11.45
CA ILE A 109 3.54 -1.47 11.92
C ILE A 109 3.57 -1.42 13.44
N ILE A 110 3.34 -2.58 14.07
CA ILE A 110 3.29 -2.74 15.51
C ILE A 110 3.70 -4.17 15.90
N TYR A 111 4.19 -4.34 17.12
CA TYR A 111 4.41 -5.65 17.73
C TYR A 111 3.26 -5.94 18.69
N ASP A 112 2.76 -7.17 18.65
CA ASP A 112 1.59 -7.59 19.43
C ASP A 112 1.92 -7.67 20.93
N SER A 113 3.14 -8.11 21.26
CA SER A 113 3.62 -8.23 22.64
C SER A 113 4.89 -7.44 22.95
N ASP A 114 5.06 -7.18 24.24
CA ASP A 114 6.25 -6.53 24.81
C ASP A 114 7.32 -7.56 25.23
N GLU A 115 7.06 -8.87 25.07
CA GLU A 115 7.98 -9.97 25.42
C GLU A 115 9.06 -10.18 24.36
N LEU A 116 10.34 -10.13 24.77
CA LEU A 116 11.49 -10.16 23.86
C LEU A 116 11.51 -11.36 22.91
N ASP A 117 10.92 -12.50 23.30
CA ASP A 117 10.95 -13.76 22.57
C ASP A 117 9.79 -13.99 21.58
N GLU A 118 8.80 -13.10 21.49
CA GLU A 118 7.72 -13.26 20.51
C GLU A 118 8.01 -12.49 19.20
N PRO A 119 8.19 -13.18 18.06
CA PRO A 119 8.83 -12.59 16.88
C PRO A 119 7.89 -11.92 15.88
N ARG A 120 6.56 -11.92 16.10
CA ARG A 120 5.61 -11.59 15.02
C ARG A 120 5.10 -10.14 15.10
N ALA A 121 5.76 -9.27 14.36
CA ALA A 121 5.23 -7.94 14.07
C ALA A 121 4.01 -8.02 13.15
N LEU A 122 3.00 -7.19 13.40
CA LEU A 122 1.92 -6.93 12.46
C LEU A 122 2.43 -6.04 11.32
N THR A 123 2.30 -6.50 10.09
CA THR A 123 2.77 -5.81 8.88
C THR A 123 1.60 -5.54 7.92
N PRO A 124 1.73 -4.63 6.93
CA PRO A 124 0.71 -4.44 5.91
C PRO A 124 0.35 -5.73 5.16
N PHE A 125 1.31 -6.64 4.99
CA PHE A 125 1.12 -7.95 4.35
C PHE A 125 -0.02 -8.75 5.00
N HIS A 126 -0.13 -8.74 6.34
CA HIS A 126 -1.18 -9.47 7.06
C HIS A 126 -2.59 -8.98 6.72
N PHE A 127 -2.75 -7.69 6.39
CA PHE A 127 -4.03 -7.13 5.95
C PHE A 127 -4.29 -7.38 4.46
N LEU A 128 -3.24 -7.39 3.65
CA LEU A 128 -3.36 -7.59 2.21
C LEU A 128 -3.67 -9.05 1.85
N LEU A 129 -3.13 -10.01 2.60
CA LEU A 129 -3.28 -11.44 2.34
C LEU A 129 -3.59 -12.19 3.65
N PRO A 130 -4.82 -12.07 4.18
CA PRO A 130 -5.22 -12.74 5.42
C PRO A 130 -5.00 -14.26 5.34
N GLY A 131 -4.44 -14.83 6.41
CA GLY A 131 -4.18 -16.27 6.52
C GLY A 131 -2.91 -16.75 5.80
N ARG A 132 -2.20 -15.89 5.07
CA ARG A 132 -0.87 -16.23 4.52
C ARG A 132 0.22 -15.91 5.52
N GLN A 133 1.18 -16.84 5.64
CA GLN A 133 2.38 -16.59 6.42
C GLN A 133 3.28 -15.61 5.67
N ASN A 134 3.75 -14.60 6.38
CA ASN A 134 4.76 -13.69 5.89
C ASN A 134 6.12 -14.38 5.98
N THR A 135 6.76 -14.67 4.84
CA THR A 135 8.09 -15.31 4.82
C THR A 135 9.22 -14.32 5.13
N GLY A 136 8.94 -13.01 5.16
CA GLY A 136 9.92 -11.99 5.54
C GLY A 136 11.10 -11.86 4.59
N ILE A 137 11.04 -12.44 3.40
CA ILE A 137 12.14 -12.43 2.44
C ILE A 137 12.33 -11.02 1.91
N VAL A 138 13.49 -10.44 2.23
CA VAL A 138 13.93 -9.12 1.78
C VAL A 138 15.27 -9.32 1.06
N PRO A 139 15.42 -8.83 -0.19
CA PRO A 139 16.70 -8.90 -0.88
C PRO A 139 17.80 -8.19 -0.08
N VAL A 140 19.02 -8.73 -0.13
CA VAL A 140 20.12 -8.32 0.74
C VAL A 140 20.43 -6.82 0.63
N TYR A 141 20.37 -6.27 -0.58
CA TYR A 141 20.62 -4.85 -0.87
C TYR A 141 19.50 -3.91 -0.39
N PHE A 142 18.38 -4.44 0.10
CA PHE A 142 17.31 -3.63 0.73
C PHE A 142 17.35 -3.68 2.27
N LEU A 143 18.28 -4.40 2.90
CA LEU A 143 18.35 -4.48 4.37
C LEU A 143 18.53 -3.11 5.03
N ASP A 144 19.37 -2.25 4.46
CA ASP A 144 19.65 -0.93 5.04
C ASP A 144 18.40 -0.03 5.12
N LEU A 145 17.46 -0.23 4.18
CA LEU A 145 16.16 0.46 4.18
C LEU A 145 15.20 -0.10 5.24
N PHE A 146 15.40 -1.34 5.66
CA PHE A 146 14.61 -2.01 6.69
C PHE A 146 15.07 -1.60 8.10
N VAL A 147 16.37 -1.69 8.36
CA VAL A 147 16.99 -1.44 9.68
C VAL A 147 16.85 0.02 10.09
N SER A 148 16.94 0.97 9.15
CA SER A 148 16.91 2.39 9.51
C SER A 148 15.51 2.91 9.89
N ALA A 149 14.44 2.15 9.65
CA ALA A 149 13.10 2.73 9.56
C ALA A 149 12.15 2.34 10.70
N SER A 150 12.23 1.13 11.28
CA SER A 150 11.15 0.64 12.16
C SER A 150 11.51 -0.56 13.05
N ASP A 151 12.56 -0.43 13.86
CA ASP A 151 12.90 -1.50 14.80
C ASP A 151 11.98 -1.53 16.02
N ARG A 152 11.93 -2.69 16.68
CA ARG A 152 11.11 -2.93 17.88
C ARG A 152 11.28 -1.86 18.94
N VAL A 153 12.54 -1.47 19.20
CA VAL A 153 12.88 -0.42 20.16
C VAL A 153 12.21 0.91 19.82
N THR A 154 12.24 1.30 18.55
CA THR A 154 11.65 2.55 18.06
C THR A 154 10.13 2.52 18.16
N LEU A 155 9.51 1.39 17.81
CA LEU A 155 8.06 1.22 17.87
C LEU A 155 7.54 1.17 19.32
N SER A 156 8.23 0.49 20.24
CA SER A 156 7.90 0.47 21.66
C SER A 156 8.03 1.85 22.31
N ARG A 157 9.11 2.60 22.02
CA ARG A 157 9.28 3.99 22.51
C ARG A 157 8.15 4.89 22.04
N ARG A 158 7.75 4.79 20.76
CA ARG A 158 6.63 5.55 20.20
C ARG A 158 5.30 5.18 20.87
N LYS A 159 5.03 3.88 21.07
CA LYS A 159 3.83 3.38 21.77
C LYS A 159 3.76 3.97 23.19
N LEU A 160 4.85 3.87 23.96
CA LEU A 160 4.95 4.41 25.32
C LEU A 160 4.70 5.92 25.37
N PHE A 161 5.27 6.68 24.44
CA PHE A 161 5.05 8.13 24.36
C PHE A 161 3.59 8.47 24.08
N GLN A 162 2.94 7.79 23.12
CA GLN A 162 1.52 7.99 22.84
C GLN A 162 0.63 7.64 24.04
N THR A 163 0.93 6.54 24.74
CA THR A 163 0.19 6.16 25.95
C THR A 163 0.31 7.21 27.06
N LYS A 164 1.50 7.82 27.22
CA LYS A 164 1.69 8.93 28.18
C LYS A 164 0.82 10.15 27.81
N LEU A 165 0.80 10.55 26.54
CA LEU A 165 -0.01 11.68 26.07
C LEU A 165 -1.52 11.47 26.29
N VAL A 166 -2.02 10.25 26.03
CA VAL A 166 -3.43 9.92 26.24
C VAL A 166 -3.80 9.94 27.72
N LYS A 167 -2.87 9.55 28.61
CA LYS A 167 -3.07 9.60 30.07
C LYS A 167 -3.07 11.04 30.60
N THR A 168 -2.23 11.93 30.06
CA THR A 168 -2.18 13.34 30.47
C THR A 168 -3.32 14.21 29.95
N SER A 169 -4.05 13.76 28.91
CA SER A 169 -5.20 14.48 28.34
C SER A 169 -6.54 14.20 29.04
N LYS A 170 -6.56 13.29 30.03
CA LYS A 170 -7.77 12.92 30.80
C LYS A 170 -7.76 13.46 32.24
N GLY A 171 -6.84 14.39 32.56
CA GLY A 171 -6.77 15.11 33.82
C GLY A 171 -7.17 16.56 33.66
#